data_AF-A0A4Q6G2D3-F1
#
_entry.id   AF-A0A4Q6G2D3-F1
#
_cell.length_a   1.000
_cell.length_b   1.000
_cell.length_c   1.000
_cell.angle_alpha   90.00
_cell.angle_beta   90.00
_cell.angle_gamma   90.00
#
_symmetry.space_group_name_H-M   'P 1'
#
loop_
_entity.id
_entity.type
_entity.pdbx_description
1 polymer ?
#
loop_
_entity_poly.entity_id
_entity_poly.type
_entity_poly.pdbx_seq_one_letter_code
_entity_poly.pdbx_strand_id
1 'polypeptide(L)'
;MSPTRLCLTLLAFSCASHALPASAEQTGRNRMKVEPNQQVEKAAKTTKVLKTATVDGAEAPAEPSPWSGGGELGYASTRGNSISESLNTRFHLHYAEGDWIHGLEVFGLRSSAEYRVEDEDGAIHREHKDTANRYTVGASSALKLGEHRQFTTALRYEHDDFATYRWQQTASVGYGARIMDGGRTQLDLQVGPGLRRAQNVEEGR
;
A
#
# COMPACT_ATOMS: atom_id res chain seq x y z
N MET A 1 15.72 -6.83 -27.40
CA MET A 1 15.60 -8.02 -26.52
C MET A 1 15.64 -7.52 -25.08
N SER A 2 14.58 -7.77 -24.32
CA SER A 2 14.36 -7.26 -22.96
C SER A 2 15.15 -8.07 -21.92
N PRO A 3 15.87 -7.47 -20.95
CA PRO A 3 16.44 -8.21 -19.85
C PRO A 3 15.41 -8.39 -18.72
N THR A 4 15.11 -9.65 -18.44
CA THR A 4 14.25 -10.11 -17.35
C THR A 4 14.90 -9.78 -15.99
N ARG A 5 14.25 -8.91 -15.21
CA ARG A 5 14.63 -8.59 -13.83
C ARG A 5 14.13 -9.71 -12.91
N LEU A 6 15.04 -10.48 -12.33
CA LEU A 6 14.72 -11.45 -11.29
C LEU A 6 15.17 -10.88 -9.95
N CYS A 7 14.24 -10.25 -9.22
CA CYS A 7 14.47 -9.80 -7.85
C CYS A 7 14.09 -10.97 -6.92
N LEU A 8 15.09 -11.71 -6.45
CA LEU A 8 14.89 -12.80 -5.49
C LEU A 8 15.21 -12.30 -4.09
N THR A 9 14.21 -11.78 -3.40
CA THR A 9 14.25 -11.52 -1.96
C THR A 9 14.21 -12.85 -1.22
N LEU A 10 15.37 -13.37 -0.82
CA LEU A 10 15.46 -14.57 0.00
C LEU A 10 15.22 -14.21 1.47
N LEU A 11 13.96 -14.26 1.90
CA LEU A 11 13.57 -14.30 3.31
C LEU A 11 13.73 -15.74 3.81
N ALA A 12 14.86 -16.04 4.44
CA ALA A 12 15.07 -17.32 5.11
C ALA A 12 14.43 -17.28 6.50
N PHE A 13 13.21 -17.81 6.62
CA PHE A 13 12.67 -18.33 7.87
C PHE A 13 12.82 -19.86 7.85
N SER A 14 13.56 -20.40 8.81
CA SER A 14 13.85 -21.83 8.95
C SER A 14 13.15 -22.41 10.19
N CYS A 15 12.70 -23.65 10.02
CA CYS A 15 12.15 -24.63 10.97
C CYS A 15 10.71 -24.39 11.50
N ALA A 16 9.80 -25.38 11.54
CA ALA A 16 9.98 -26.84 11.52
C ALA A 16 8.80 -27.59 10.87
N SER A 17 9.15 -28.78 10.37
CA SER A 17 8.38 -29.87 9.76
C SER A 17 7.14 -30.34 10.53
N HIS A 18 6.13 -30.83 9.81
CA HIS A 18 5.55 -32.18 9.92
C HIS A 18 4.87 -32.57 8.58
N ALA A 19 4.94 -33.85 8.22
CA ALA A 19 4.80 -34.38 6.87
C ALA A 19 3.54 -35.27 6.69
N LEU A 20 2.94 -35.17 5.47
CA LEU A 20 2.19 -36.20 4.68
C LEU A 20 0.86 -36.81 5.20
N PRO A 21 0.01 -37.44 4.33
CA PRO A 21 0.17 -37.72 2.89
C PRO A 21 -1.00 -37.30 1.97
N ALA A 22 -0.73 -37.42 0.67
CA ALA A 22 -1.64 -37.33 -0.47
C ALA A 22 -2.61 -38.53 -0.57
N SER A 23 -3.78 -38.30 -1.18
CA SER A 23 -4.61 -39.35 -1.80
C SER A 23 -5.16 -38.83 -3.13
N ALA A 24 -4.84 -39.54 -4.20
CA ALA A 24 -5.48 -39.42 -5.50
C ALA A 24 -6.73 -40.31 -5.53
N GLU A 25 -7.83 -39.88 -6.16
CA GLU A 25 -8.55 -40.68 -7.16
C GLU A 25 -9.66 -39.87 -7.86
N GLN A 26 -10.18 -40.47 -8.92
CA GLN A 26 -10.66 -39.88 -10.17
C GLN A 26 -12.19 -39.91 -10.32
N THR A 27 -12.68 -39.00 -11.17
CA THR A 27 -13.82 -39.20 -12.09
C THR A 27 -15.24 -39.24 -11.54
N GLY A 28 -16.03 -38.22 -11.89
CA GLY A 28 -17.49 -38.25 -11.90
C GLY A 28 -18.05 -37.11 -12.75
N ARG A 29 -18.38 -37.40 -14.01
CA ARG A 29 -19.07 -36.47 -14.93
C ARG A 29 -20.43 -36.12 -14.36
N ASN A 30 -20.81 -34.84 -14.35
CA ASN A 30 -22.17 -34.47 -14.71
C ASN A 30 -22.24 -33.08 -15.35
N ARG A 31 -22.62 -33.11 -16.61
CA ARG A 31 -22.79 -31.97 -17.52
C ARG A 31 -24.24 -31.51 -17.36
N MET A 32 -24.49 -30.50 -16.52
CA MET A 32 -25.75 -29.74 -16.58
C MET A 32 -25.54 -28.49 -17.43
N LYS A 33 -26.34 -28.43 -18.47
CA LYS A 33 -26.46 -27.37 -19.46
C LYS A 33 -27.29 -26.26 -18.83
N VAL A 34 -26.73 -25.07 -18.68
CA VAL A 34 -27.46 -23.86 -18.31
C VAL A 34 -27.27 -22.86 -19.44
N GLU A 35 -28.39 -22.47 -20.05
CA GLU A 35 -28.47 -21.48 -21.12
C GLU A 35 -27.99 -20.10 -20.65
N PRO A 36 -27.37 -19.30 -21.53
CA PRO A 36 -26.88 -17.99 -21.16
C PRO A 36 -28.04 -17.00 -21.11
N ASN A 37 -28.52 -16.68 -19.90
CA ASN A 37 -29.47 -15.59 -19.70
C ASN A 37 -28.72 -14.25 -19.79
N GLN A 38 -28.78 -13.68 -20.98
CA GLN A 38 -28.43 -12.32 -21.35
C GLN A 38 -29.30 -11.34 -20.55
N GLN A 39 -28.77 -10.69 -19.49
CA GLN A 39 -29.09 -9.31 -19.06
C GLN A 39 -28.06 -8.84 -18.00
N VAL A 40 -26.97 -8.20 -18.45
CA VAL A 40 -26.23 -7.25 -17.61
C VAL A 40 -26.27 -5.93 -18.36
N GLU A 41 -27.20 -5.10 -17.92
CA GLU A 41 -27.40 -3.77 -18.47
C GLU A 41 -26.12 -2.92 -18.33
N LYS A 42 -25.93 -2.14 -19.38
CA LYS A 42 -24.84 -1.24 -19.69
C LYS A 42 -24.61 -0.22 -18.57
N ALA A 43 -23.66 -0.47 -17.68
CA ALA A 43 -22.94 0.61 -17.01
C ALA A 43 -21.82 1.09 -17.96
N ALA A 44 -22.17 2.04 -18.83
CA ALA A 44 -21.20 2.74 -19.67
C ALA A 44 -20.19 3.45 -18.77
N LYS A 45 -18.99 2.88 -18.63
CA LYS A 45 -17.82 3.58 -18.10
C LYS A 45 -17.41 4.64 -19.12
N THR A 46 -17.98 5.82 -19.00
CA THR A 46 -17.49 7.01 -19.71
C THR A 46 -16.20 7.45 -19.02
N THR A 47 -15.10 6.84 -19.42
CA THR A 47 -13.75 7.34 -19.15
C THR A 47 -13.57 8.64 -19.93
N LYS A 48 -13.94 9.77 -19.33
CA LYS A 48 -13.55 11.08 -19.86
C LYS A 48 -12.14 11.36 -19.38
N VAL A 49 -11.15 10.97 -20.18
CA VAL A 49 -9.77 11.45 -20.04
C VAL A 49 -9.80 12.94 -20.33
N LEU A 50 -9.78 13.76 -19.28
CA LEU A 50 -9.62 15.20 -19.44
C LEU A 50 -8.14 15.45 -19.76
N LYS A 51 -7.83 15.59 -21.05
CA LYS A 51 -6.54 16.12 -21.50
C LYS A 51 -6.34 17.50 -20.90
N THR A 52 -5.28 17.66 -20.13
CA THR A 52 -4.73 18.95 -19.72
C THR A 52 -4.42 19.79 -20.96
N ALA A 53 -4.87 21.03 -20.97
CA ALA A 53 -4.50 22.01 -21.97
C ALA A 53 -3.07 22.49 -21.68
N THR A 54 -2.14 22.25 -22.60
CA THR A 54 -0.83 22.88 -22.62
C THR A 54 -1.03 24.35 -23.00
N VAL A 55 -0.56 25.26 -22.15
CA VAL A 55 -0.44 26.68 -22.49
C VAL A 55 0.95 26.84 -23.10
N ASP A 56 1.03 27.10 -24.41
CA ASP A 56 2.28 27.39 -25.11
C ASP A 56 2.82 28.77 -24.67
N GLY A 57 3.54 28.78 -23.56
CA GLY A 57 4.53 29.80 -23.25
C GLY A 57 5.89 29.29 -23.71
N ALA A 58 6.64 30.11 -24.44
CA ALA A 58 8.02 29.82 -24.79
C ALA A 58 8.86 29.69 -23.51
N GLU A 59 9.00 28.47 -23.02
CA GLU A 59 9.75 28.16 -21.80
C GLU A 59 11.19 27.82 -22.18
N ALA A 60 12.15 28.55 -21.59
CA ALA A 60 13.54 28.11 -21.51
C ALA A 60 13.57 26.65 -21.01
N PRO A 61 14.56 25.81 -21.39
CA PRO A 61 14.56 24.41 -20.99
C PRO A 61 14.43 24.31 -19.46
N ALA A 62 13.24 23.91 -19.01
CA ALA A 62 12.97 23.69 -17.61
C ALA A 62 13.90 22.57 -17.17
N GLU A 63 14.86 22.91 -16.30
CA GLU A 63 15.64 21.93 -15.56
C GLU A 63 14.66 20.88 -15.00
N PRO A 64 14.93 19.57 -15.17
CA PRO A 64 14.01 18.54 -14.71
C PRO A 64 13.75 18.73 -13.22
N SER A 65 12.47 18.89 -12.85
CA SER A 65 12.08 19.12 -11.46
C SER A 65 12.66 18.02 -10.58
N PRO A 66 13.43 18.36 -9.52
CA PRO A 66 13.96 17.37 -8.58
C PRO A 66 12.84 16.71 -7.76
N TRP A 67 11.63 17.29 -7.77
CA TRP A 67 10.43 16.75 -7.16
C TRP A 67 9.65 15.88 -8.14
N SER A 68 9.32 14.66 -7.73
CA SER A 68 8.35 13.79 -8.37
C SER A 68 7.39 13.23 -7.33
N GLY A 69 6.11 13.12 -7.65
CA GLY A 69 5.14 12.67 -6.67
C GLY A 69 3.78 12.45 -7.29
N GLY A 70 2.89 11.89 -6.49
CA GLY A 70 1.54 11.56 -6.90
C GLY A 70 0.67 11.22 -5.71
N GLY A 71 -0.62 11.11 -5.97
CA GLY A 71 -1.59 10.75 -4.95
C GLY A 71 -2.80 10.06 -5.54
N GLU A 72 -3.45 9.26 -4.71
CA GLU A 72 -4.66 8.53 -5.01
C GLU A 72 -5.71 8.87 -3.97
N LEU A 73 -6.92 9.14 -4.44
CA LEU A 73 -8.09 9.38 -3.61
C LEU A 73 -9.20 8.43 -4.05
N GLY A 74 -9.73 7.65 -3.12
CA GLY A 74 -10.86 6.75 -3.33
C GLY A 74 -11.95 7.03 -2.32
N TYR A 75 -13.18 7.14 -2.79
CA TYR A 75 -14.35 7.25 -1.93
C TYR A 75 -15.39 6.23 -2.38
N ALA A 76 -15.97 5.50 -1.44
CA ALA A 76 -17.09 4.61 -1.69
C ALA A 76 -18.15 4.79 -0.60
N SER A 77 -19.40 4.75 -1.01
CA SER A 77 -20.56 4.82 -0.13
C SER A 77 -21.56 3.78 -0.58
N THR A 78 -22.03 2.96 0.36
CA THR A 78 -23.04 1.94 0.11
C THR A 78 -24.23 2.23 1.01
N ARG A 79 -25.44 2.21 0.43
CA ARG A 79 -26.70 2.38 1.16
C ARG A 79 -27.55 1.13 1.00
N GLY A 80 -27.96 0.55 2.12
CA GLY A 80 -28.91 -0.55 2.18
C GLY A 80 -29.63 -0.50 3.53
N ASN A 81 -29.56 -1.60 4.29
CA ASN A 81 -30.04 -1.64 5.67
C ASN A 81 -29.19 -0.77 6.61
N SER A 82 -27.94 -0.54 6.25
CA SER A 82 -26.98 0.35 6.91
C SER A 82 -26.31 1.26 5.87
N ILE A 83 -25.79 2.40 6.32
CA ILE A 83 -24.95 3.28 5.48
C ILE A 83 -23.51 2.96 5.83
N SER A 84 -22.69 2.59 4.83
CA SER A 84 -21.26 2.39 5.02
C SER A 84 -20.49 3.31 4.09
N GLU A 85 -19.53 4.04 4.65
CA GLU A 85 -18.68 4.97 3.93
C GLU A 85 -17.22 4.54 4.11
N SER A 86 -16.43 4.65 3.04
CA SER A 86 -15.00 4.39 3.07
C SER A 86 -14.26 5.42 2.26
N LEU A 87 -13.28 6.07 2.87
CA LEU A 87 -12.38 7.04 2.28
C LEU A 87 -10.96 6.48 2.35
N ASN A 88 -10.32 6.37 1.19
CA ASN A 88 -8.95 5.91 1.02
C ASN A 88 -8.12 7.03 0.41
N THR A 89 -6.99 7.36 1.02
CA THR A 89 -6.08 8.40 0.57
C THR A 89 -4.65 7.86 0.59
N ARG A 90 -3.90 8.15 -0.47
CA ARG A 90 -2.47 7.81 -0.56
C ARG A 90 -1.74 8.94 -1.25
N PHE A 91 -0.61 9.34 -0.70
CA PHE A 91 0.26 10.37 -1.27
C PHE A 91 1.69 9.87 -1.19
N HIS A 92 2.45 10.10 -2.26
CA HIS A 92 3.87 9.80 -2.31
C HIS A 92 4.60 10.99 -2.94
N LEU A 93 5.73 11.35 -2.35
CA LEU A 93 6.58 12.43 -2.79
C LEU A 93 8.02 11.95 -2.74
N HIS A 94 8.75 12.22 -3.80
CA HIS A 94 10.14 11.89 -3.98
C HIS A 94 10.88 13.16 -4.36
N TYR A 95 12.00 13.40 -3.71
CA TYR A 95 12.89 14.50 -4.02
C TYR A 95 14.29 13.94 -4.24
N ALA A 96 14.85 14.16 -5.43
CA ALA A 96 16.18 13.69 -5.77
C ALA A 96 17.02 14.88 -6.24
N GLU A 97 18.08 15.18 -5.49
CA GLU A 97 19.00 16.28 -5.77
C GLU A 97 20.44 15.78 -5.59
N GLY A 98 21.19 15.72 -6.70
CA GLY A 98 22.53 15.14 -6.72
C GLY A 98 22.55 13.69 -6.18
N ASP A 99 23.27 13.49 -5.07
CA ASP A 99 23.43 12.19 -4.42
C ASP A 99 22.36 11.88 -3.35
N TRP A 100 21.52 12.86 -3.00
CA TRP A 100 20.49 12.71 -1.99
C TRP A 100 19.15 12.36 -2.61
N ILE A 101 18.48 11.36 -2.04
CA ILE A 101 17.14 10.94 -2.41
C ILE A 101 16.30 10.90 -1.15
N HIS A 102 15.28 11.74 -1.09
CA HIS A 102 14.27 11.75 -0.05
C HIS A 102 12.96 11.20 -0.57
N GLY A 103 12.26 10.46 0.29
CA GLY A 103 10.94 9.92 0.03
C GLY A 103 10.02 10.22 1.20
N LEU A 104 8.79 10.61 0.90
CA LEU A 104 7.72 10.80 1.86
C LEU A 104 6.49 10.06 1.35
N GLU A 105 5.91 9.22 2.19
CA GLU A 105 4.68 8.48 1.92
C GLU A 105 3.67 8.79 3.01
N VAL A 106 2.44 9.09 2.62
CA VAL A 106 1.32 9.29 3.53
C VAL A 106 0.16 8.43 3.04
N PHE A 107 -0.41 7.64 3.94
CA PHE A 107 -1.57 6.81 3.66
C PHE A 107 -2.62 7.04 4.75
N GLY A 108 -3.88 7.15 4.34
CA GLY A 108 -5.02 7.27 5.23
C GLY A 108 -6.17 6.40 4.75
N LEU A 109 -6.75 5.64 5.66
CA LEU A 109 -7.97 4.88 5.42
C LEU A 109 -8.93 5.14 6.57
N ARG A 110 -10.10 5.67 6.23
CA ARG A 110 -11.21 5.80 7.16
C ARG A 110 -12.42 5.07 6.62
N SER A 111 -13.05 4.24 7.43
CA SER A 111 -14.34 3.65 7.13
C SER A 111 -15.27 3.76 8.33
N SER A 112 -16.50 4.16 8.06
CA SER A 112 -17.55 4.32 9.05
C SER A 112 -18.81 3.58 8.61
N ALA A 113 -19.60 3.16 9.60
CA ALA A 113 -20.89 2.54 9.40
C ALA A 113 -21.93 3.21 10.31
N GLU A 114 -23.10 3.47 9.75
CA GLU A 114 -24.27 4.00 10.45
C GLU A 114 -25.34 2.92 10.53
N TYR A 115 -25.81 2.62 11.75
CA TYR A 115 -26.88 1.66 12.02
C TYR A 115 -28.03 2.33 12.77
N ARG A 116 -29.25 1.82 12.54
CA ARG A 116 -30.43 2.22 13.32
C ARG A 116 -30.47 1.37 14.58
N VAL A 117 -30.50 2.03 15.74
CA VAL A 117 -30.74 1.42 17.04
C VAL A 117 -32.11 1.86 17.51
N GLU A 118 -32.92 0.92 17.96
CA GLU A 118 -34.18 1.20 18.64
C GLU A 118 -33.90 1.15 20.14
N ASP A 119 -34.16 2.24 20.84
CA ASP A 119 -33.99 2.35 22.30
C ASP A 119 -35.10 1.56 23.03
N GLU A 120 -34.94 1.31 24.34
CA GLU A 120 -35.97 0.66 25.18
C GLU A 120 -37.32 1.39 25.14
N ASP A 121 -37.30 2.71 24.84
CA ASP A 121 -38.49 3.56 24.68
C ASP A 121 -39.13 3.47 23.27
N GLY A 122 -38.63 2.63 22.36
CA GLY A 122 -39.11 2.51 20.98
C GLY A 122 -38.70 3.67 20.06
N ALA A 123 -37.78 4.52 20.52
CA ALA A 123 -37.24 5.62 19.73
C ALA A 123 -36.10 5.11 18.82
N ILE A 124 -36.23 5.31 17.51
CA ILE A 124 -35.19 4.94 16.55
C ILE A 124 -34.14 6.05 16.49
N HIS A 125 -32.96 5.78 17.01
CA HIS A 125 -31.79 6.65 16.90
C HIS A 125 -30.80 6.10 15.88
N ARG A 126 -30.03 6.99 15.24
CA ARG A 126 -28.96 6.60 14.32
C ARG A 126 -27.63 6.70 15.05
N GLU A 127 -26.94 5.58 15.20
CA GLU A 127 -25.60 5.55 15.77
C GLU A 127 -24.56 5.49 14.66
N HIS A 128 -23.52 6.32 14.81
CA HIS A 128 -22.37 6.37 13.93
C HIS A 128 -21.19 5.66 14.59
N LYS A 129 -20.62 4.67 13.92
CA LYS A 129 -19.45 3.94 14.41
C LYS A 129 -18.36 3.90 13.36
N ASP A 130 -17.23 4.53 13.65
CA ASP A 130 -16.01 4.29 12.89
C ASP A 130 -15.68 2.78 13.00
N THR A 131 -15.40 2.15 11.85
CA THR A 131 -15.11 0.70 11.76
C THR A 131 -13.67 0.44 11.35
N ALA A 132 -13.04 1.40 10.69
CA ALA A 132 -11.60 1.39 10.41
C ALA A 132 -11.08 2.82 10.41
N ASN A 133 -9.98 3.08 11.12
CA ASN A 133 -9.27 4.34 11.07
C ASN A 133 -7.78 4.07 11.17
N ARG A 134 -7.10 4.14 10.02
CA ARG A 134 -5.68 3.89 9.90
C ARG A 134 -5.01 5.04 9.20
N TYR A 135 -3.90 5.51 9.77
CA TYR A 135 -3.01 6.44 9.11
C TYR A 135 -1.57 5.94 9.18
N THR A 136 -0.82 6.22 8.14
CA THR A 136 0.59 5.86 8.04
C THR A 136 1.35 7.00 7.43
N VAL A 137 2.48 7.35 8.04
CA VAL A 137 3.44 8.31 7.53
C VAL A 137 4.80 7.63 7.46
N GLY A 138 5.39 7.57 6.27
CA GLY A 138 6.73 7.08 6.02
C GLY A 138 7.62 8.20 5.51
N ALA A 139 8.84 8.26 6.02
CA ALA A 139 9.90 9.12 5.48
C ALA A 139 11.15 8.28 5.28
N SER A 140 11.83 8.47 4.15
CA SER A 140 13.09 7.80 3.85
C SER A 140 14.09 8.78 3.30
N SER A 141 15.36 8.60 3.63
CA SER A 141 16.46 9.35 3.06
C SER A 141 17.58 8.41 2.68
N ALA A 142 18.02 8.48 1.44
CA ALA A 142 19.15 7.74 0.92
C ALA A 142 20.21 8.71 0.40
N LEU A 143 21.48 8.38 0.67
CA LEU A 143 22.65 9.10 0.21
C LEU A 143 23.50 8.14 -0.61
N LYS A 144 23.74 8.47 -1.88
CA LYS A 144 24.71 7.76 -2.71
C LYS A 144 26.12 8.20 -2.32
N LEU A 145 26.96 7.23 -1.97
CA LEU A 145 28.35 7.45 -1.60
C LEU A 145 29.22 6.94 -2.75
N GLY A 146 29.33 7.75 -3.80
CA GLY A 146 29.95 7.35 -5.06
C GLY A 146 29.10 6.35 -5.84
N GLU A 147 29.73 5.58 -6.72
CA GLU A 147 29.01 4.81 -7.75
C GLU A 147 28.46 3.46 -7.27
N HIS A 148 29.01 2.91 -6.17
CA HIS A 148 28.71 1.55 -5.73
C HIS A 148 28.24 1.45 -4.28
N ARG A 149 28.06 2.56 -3.55
CA ARG A 149 27.69 2.52 -2.13
C ARG A 149 26.52 3.45 -1.87
N GLN A 150 25.66 3.05 -0.95
CA GLN A 150 24.49 3.83 -0.55
C GLN A 150 24.29 3.74 0.95
N PHE A 151 23.98 4.88 1.57
CA PHE A 151 23.47 4.93 2.92
C PHE A 151 21.96 5.14 2.85
N THR A 152 21.19 4.45 3.67
CA THR A 152 19.73 4.52 3.67
C THR A 152 19.23 4.65 5.09
N THR A 153 18.25 5.52 5.27
CA THR A 153 17.52 5.71 6.52
C THR A 153 16.04 5.68 6.20
N ALA A 154 15.26 5.04 7.06
CA ALA A 154 13.82 5.00 6.91
C ALA A 154 13.17 5.13 8.28
N LEU A 155 12.10 5.91 8.33
CA LEU A 155 11.24 6.15 9.46
C LEU A 155 9.81 5.86 9.01
N ARG A 156 9.09 5.08 9.78
CA ARG A 156 7.68 4.78 9.52
C ARG A 156 6.90 4.91 10.81
N TYR A 157 5.83 5.67 10.77
CA TYR A 157 4.84 5.80 11.81
C TYR A 157 3.50 5.30 11.30
N GLU A 158 2.87 4.43 12.07
CA GLU A 158 1.57 3.85 11.76
C GLU A 158 0.70 3.94 13.01
N HIS A 159 -0.56 4.25 12.80
CA HIS A 159 -1.57 4.26 13.83
C HIS A 159 -2.84 3.65 13.27
N ASP A 160 -3.41 2.74 14.01
CA ASP A 160 -4.60 2.00 13.62
C ASP A 160 -5.40 1.71 14.89
N ASP A 161 -6.59 2.29 14.97
CA ASP A 161 -7.45 2.15 16.15
C ASP A 161 -8.10 0.76 16.26
N PHE A 162 -8.10 -0.04 15.18
CA PHE A 162 -8.76 -1.34 15.08
C PHE A 162 -7.77 -2.51 14.94
N ALA A 163 -6.49 -2.23 14.69
CA ALA A 163 -5.44 -3.23 14.70
C ALA A 163 -5.05 -3.64 16.13
N THR A 164 -4.25 -4.71 16.25
CA THR A 164 -3.69 -5.16 17.53
C THR A 164 -2.83 -4.09 18.23
N TYR A 165 -2.23 -3.17 17.46
CA TYR A 165 -1.37 -2.11 17.94
C TYR A 165 -1.98 -0.74 17.65
N ARG A 166 -2.17 0.09 18.69
CA ARG A 166 -2.67 1.46 18.56
C ARG A 166 -1.72 2.31 17.73
N TRP A 167 -0.42 2.18 18.01
CA TRP A 167 0.61 2.84 17.22
C TRP A 167 1.87 1.99 17.10
N GLN A 168 2.57 2.22 16.01
CA GLN A 168 3.85 1.59 15.70
C GLN A 168 4.79 2.60 15.06
N GLN A 169 6.01 2.66 15.58
CA GLN A 169 7.13 3.38 15.00
C GLN A 169 8.21 2.40 14.60
N THR A 170 8.73 2.55 13.40
CA THR A 170 9.89 1.79 12.91
C THR A 170 10.93 2.78 12.43
N ALA A 171 12.16 2.60 12.90
CA ALA A 171 13.31 3.37 12.46
C ALA A 171 14.41 2.40 12.04
N SER A 172 14.97 2.60 10.87
CA SER A 172 16.06 1.77 10.36
C SER A 172 17.11 2.63 9.69
N VAL A 173 18.36 2.21 9.85
CA VAL A 173 19.49 2.77 9.13
C VAL A 173 20.26 1.62 8.51
N GLY A 174 20.80 1.82 7.32
CA GLY A 174 21.48 0.77 6.59
C GLY A 174 22.53 1.33 5.65
N TYR A 175 23.52 0.50 5.40
CA TYR A 175 24.56 0.76 4.43
C TYR A 175 24.57 -0.37 3.41
N GLY A 176 24.49 -0.01 2.14
CA GLY A 176 24.53 -0.95 1.03
C GLY A 176 25.70 -0.70 0.11
N ALA A 177 26.21 -1.76 -0.50
CA ALA A 177 27.21 -1.71 -1.53
C ALA A 177 26.88 -2.68 -2.67
N ARG A 178 27.12 -2.24 -3.90
CA ARG A 178 27.14 -3.10 -5.08
C ARG A 178 28.45 -3.86 -5.10
N ILE A 179 28.37 -5.19 -4.98
CA ILE A 179 29.55 -6.06 -4.92
C ILE A 179 29.93 -6.54 -6.33
N MET A 180 28.95 -6.78 -7.19
CA MET A 180 29.20 -7.25 -8.55
C MET A 180 28.33 -6.46 -9.53
N ASP A 181 28.97 -5.90 -10.55
CA ASP A 181 28.33 -5.30 -11.72
C ASP A 181 28.99 -5.88 -12.98
N GLY A 182 28.57 -7.09 -13.36
CA GLY A 182 29.01 -7.68 -14.61
C GLY A 182 27.79 -7.76 -15.51
N GLY A 183 27.70 -6.99 -16.60
CA GLY A 183 26.48 -6.59 -17.35
C GLY A 183 25.33 -7.59 -17.63
N ARG A 184 25.41 -8.86 -17.21
CA ARG A 184 24.30 -9.83 -17.11
C ARG A 184 23.78 -10.07 -15.68
N THR A 185 24.55 -9.73 -14.64
CA THR A 185 24.29 -10.00 -13.23
C THR A 185 24.74 -8.81 -12.37
N GLN A 186 23.82 -8.30 -11.56
CA GLN A 186 24.11 -7.28 -10.54
C GLN A 186 23.82 -7.87 -9.17
N LEU A 187 24.74 -7.64 -8.22
CA LEU A 187 24.58 -8.07 -6.84
C LEU A 187 24.77 -6.86 -5.91
N ASP A 188 23.68 -6.49 -5.24
CA ASP A 188 23.65 -5.44 -4.23
C ASP A 188 23.48 -6.08 -2.85
N LEU A 189 24.31 -5.68 -1.89
CA LEU A 189 24.22 -6.13 -0.51
C LEU A 189 23.91 -4.94 0.38
N GLN A 190 22.92 -5.05 1.27
CA GLN A 190 22.60 -4.03 2.25
C GLN A 190 22.53 -4.65 3.64
N VAL A 191 23.09 -3.95 4.62
CA VAL A 191 23.07 -4.35 6.03
C VAL A 191 22.78 -3.14 6.90
N GLY A 192 21.96 -3.33 7.94
CA GLY A 192 21.56 -2.22 8.79
C GLY A 192 20.72 -2.63 9.99
N PRO A 193 20.87 -1.98 11.15
CA PRO A 193 19.98 -2.17 12.28
C PRO A 193 18.62 -1.48 12.04
N GLY A 194 17.56 -2.10 12.56
CA GLY A 194 16.22 -1.55 12.61
C GLY A 194 15.62 -1.72 14.00
N LEU A 195 14.99 -0.66 14.51
CA LEU A 195 14.23 -0.67 15.76
C LEU A 195 12.76 -0.49 15.44
N ARG A 196 11.92 -1.31 16.06
CA ARG A 196 10.46 -1.20 16.01
C ARG A 196 9.94 -1.05 17.43
N ARG A 197 9.13 -0.04 17.66
CA ARG A 197 8.37 0.17 18.89
C ARG A 197 6.89 0.16 18.55
N ALA A 198 6.11 -0.64 19.25
CA ALA A 198 4.66 -0.66 19.11
C ALA A 198 4.01 -0.59 20.48
N GLN A 199 2.87 0.08 20.58
CA GLN A 199 2.02 0.04 21.77
C GLN A 199 0.73 -0.71 21.41
N ASN A 200 0.34 -1.65 22.25
CA ASN A 200 -0.90 -2.41 22.10
C ASN A 200 -2.12 -1.53 22.36
N VAL A 201 -3.27 -1.93 21.83
CA VAL A 201 -4.55 -1.23 22.05
C VAL A 201 -5.07 -1.39 23.50
N GLU A 202 -4.58 -2.37 24.26
CA GLU A 202 -5.03 -2.61 25.64
C GLU A 202 -4.16 -1.91 26.69
N GLU A 203 -4.64 -0.77 27.18
CA GLU A 203 -4.73 -0.48 28.62
C GLU A 203 -5.75 0.66 28.79
N GLY A 204 -7.03 0.32 28.92
CA GLY A 204 -8.07 1.33 29.09
C GLY A 204 -9.52 0.87 28.90
N ARG A 205 -9.95 -0.07 29.73
CA ARG A 205 -11.36 -0.36 30.14
C ARG A 205 -12.26 -1.16 29.17
#